data_AF-A0A0F5VGV0-F1
#
_entry.id   AF-A0A0F5VGV0-F1
#
_cell.length_a   1.000
_cell.length_b   1.000
_cell.length_c   1.000
_cell.angle_alpha   90.00
_cell.angle_beta   90.00
_cell.angle_gamma   90.00
#
_symmetry.space_group_name_H-M   'P 1'
#
loop_
_entity.id
_entity.type
_entity.pdbx_description
1 polymer ?
#
loop_
_entity_poly.entity_id
_entity_poly.type
_entity_poly.pdbx_seq_one_letter_code
_entity_poly.pdbx_strand_id
1 'polypeptide(L)'
;MSQPALKPQTHSAEVRPFLRGQPKSVADVHVVTANAPKKSALESIAAAKSLFSPEHKRNKLKLVYCSLAEEQRRMLCFCAGLKQQHVSMSFDDFTNEETAKIAAGLKMMAGVVTRFENMAGPVSHLKPASFYR
;
A
#
# COMPACT_ATOMS: atom_id res chain seq x y z
N MET A 1 -51.46 -5.18 -24.15
CA MET A 1 -50.70 -4.03 -23.62
C MET A 1 -49.25 -4.45 -23.54
N SER A 2 -48.44 -3.96 -24.49
CA SER A 2 -47.09 -4.45 -24.77
C SER A 2 -46.06 -3.88 -23.80
N GLN A 3 -45.18 -4.74 -23.27
CA GLN A 3 -43.99 -4.34 -22.51
C GLN A 3 -42.97 -3.65 -23.43
N PRO A 4 -42.25 -2.61 -22.96
CA PRO A 4 -41.15 -2.04 -23.73
C PRO A 4 -39.89 -2.91 -23.60
N ALA A 5 -39.26 -3.20 -24.75
CA ALA A 5 -38.03 -3.95 -24.84
C ALA A 5 -36.84 -3.18 -24.24
N LEU A 6 -36.16 -3.79 -23.27
CA LEU A 6 -34.86 -3.36 -22.76
C LEU A 6 -33.80 -3.53 -23.86
N LYS A 7 -33.22 -2.42 -24.31
CA LYS A 7 -32.06 -2.44 -25.22
C LYS A 7 -30.83 -2.97 -24.47
N PRO A 8 -30.02 -3.85 -25.06
CA PRO A 8 -28.76 -4.28 -24.46
C PRO A 8 -27.79 -3.09 -24.41
N GLN A 9 -27.39 -2.67 -23.20
CA GLN A 9 -26.28 -1.74 -23.03
C GLN A 9 -24.98 -2.49 -23.31
N THR A 10 -24.37 -2.21 -24.45
CA THR A 10 -22.98 -2.59 -24.73
C THR A 10 -22.10 -1.77 -23.78
N HIS A 11 -21.69 -2.38 -22.66
CA HIS A 11 -20.60 -1.83 -21.86
C HIS A 11 -19.30 -2.03 -22.65
N SER A 12 -19.01 -1.11 -23.58
CA SER A 12 -17.63 -0.89 -24.02
C SER A 12 -16.84 -0.51 -22.78
N ALA A 13 -16.02 -1.44 -22.30
CA ALA A 13 -15.03 -1.15 -21.29
C ALA A 13 -14.10 -0.07 -21.85
N GLU A 14 -14.29 1.18 -21.40
CA GLU A 14 -13.28 2.22 -21.57
C GLU A 14 -12.05 1.76 -20.79
N VAL A 15 -11.10 1.16 -21.51
CA VAL A 15 -9.74 0.99 -21.03
C VAL A 15 -9.21 2.39 -20.81
N ARG A 16 -9.14 2.81 -19.53
CA ARG A 16 -8.52 4.08 -19.14
C ARG A 16 -7.20 4.19 -19.90
N PRO A 17 -6.99 5.24 -20.71
CA PRO A 17 -5.80 5.32 -21.54
C PRO A 17 -4.58 5.26 -20.64
N PHE A 18 -3.82 4.19 -20.79
CA PHE A 18 -2.55 3.97 -20.10
C PHE A 18 -1.64 5.15 -20.45
N LEU A 19 -1.55 6.12 -19.53
CA LEU A 19 -0.57 7.21 -19.43
C LEU A 19 0.03 7.67 -20.77
N ARG A 20 -0.72 8.49 -21.52
CA ARG A 20 -0.16 9.26 -22.66
C ARG A 20 1.00 10.12 -22.14
N GLY A 21 2.23 9.82 -22.56
CA GLY A 21 3.42 10.63 -22.25
C GLY A 21 4.57 9.91 -21.54
N GLN A 22 4.42 8.62 -21.22
CA GLN A 22 5.56 7.83 -20.71
C GLN A 22 6.50 7.44 -21.87
N PRO A 23 7.83 7.57 -21.70
CA PRO A 23 8.79 7.14 -22.71
C PRO A 23 8.66 5.63 -22.94
N LYS A 24 8.51 5.23 -24.21
CA LYS A 24 8.24 3.84 -24.60
C LYS A 24 9.53 3.07 -24.90
N SER A 25 10.65 3.76 -25.01
CA SER A 25 11.96 3.19 -25.27
C SER A 25 13.04 3.89 -24.44
N VAL A 26 14.18 3.23 -24.26
CA VAL A 26 15.35 3.80 -23.58
C VAL A 26 15.87 5.03 -24.32
N ALA A 27 15.74 5.07 -25.66
CA ALA A 27 16.04 6.24 -26.46
C ALA A 27 15.13 7.42 -26.11
N ASP A 28 13.83 7.18 -25.94
CA ASP A 28 12.89 8.22 -25.51
C ASP A 28 13.21 8.73 -24.09
N VAL A 29 13.67 7.85 -23.19
CA VAL A 29 14.12 8.24 -21.84
C VAL A 29 15.32 9.19 -21.93
N HIS A 30 16.29 8.93 -22.82
CA HIS A 30 17.44 9.80 -23.02
C HIS A 30 17.06 11.17 -23.59
N VAL A 31 16.12 11.23 -24.53
CA VAL A 31 15.62 12.49 -25.10
C VAL A 31 14.86 13.31 -24.04
N VAL A 32 14.06 12.66 -23.20
CA VAL A 32 13.33 13.31 -22.11
C VAL A 32 14.28 13.81 -21.01
N THR A 33 15.31 13.04 -20.67
CA THR A 33 16.29 13.42 -19.63
C THR A 33 17.28 14.48 -20.11
N ALA A 34 17.59 14.53 -21.42
CA ALA A 34 18.42 15.59 -22.00
C ALA A 34 17.77 16.98 -21.94
N ASN A 35 16.44 17.04 -22.03
CA ASN A 35 15.66 18.28 -21.96
C ASN A 35 15.17 18.63 -20.55
N ALA A 36 15.43 17.79 -19.55
CA ALA A 36 15.05 18.06 -18.18
C ALA A 36 15.99 19.12 -17.55
N PRO A 37 15.46 20.10 -16.79
CA PRO A 37 16.30 21.06 -16.07
C PRO A 37 17.25 20.31 -15.12
N LYS A 38 18.56 20.48 -15.35
CA LYS A 38 19.61 19.88 -14.50
C LYS A 38 19.54 20.51 -13.11
N LYS A 39 19.02 19.75 -12.15
CA LYS A 39 19.10 20.11 -10.73
C LYS A 39 20.57 20.24 -10.33
N SER A 40 20.87 21.21 -9.46
CA SER A 40 22.22 21.33 -8.95
C SER A 40 22.63 20.06 -8.20
N ALA A 41 23.94 19.80 -8.11
CA ALA A 41 24.45 18.65 -7.35
C ALA A 41 24.00 18.72 -5.88
N LEU A 42 23.94 19.93 -5.30
CA LEU A 42 23.52 20.15 -3.93
C LEU A 42 22.04 19.80 -3.72
N GLU A 43 21.15 20.22 -4.64
CA GLU A 43 19.74 19.84 -4.61
C GLU A 43 19.53 18.34 -4.82
N SER A 44 20.34 17.72 -5.68
CA SER A 44 20.26 16.27 -5.93
C SER A 44 20.65 15.48 -4.69
N ILE A 45 21.70 15.91 -3.97
CA ILE A 45 22.13 15.31 -2.71
C ILE A 45 21.08 15.54 -1.61
N ALA A 46 20.53 16.76 -1.51
CA ALA A 46 19.48 17.08 -0.53
C ALA A 46 18.21 16.25 -0.77
N ALA A 47 17.78 16.11 -2.04
CA ALA A 47 16.64 15.27 -2.41
C ALA A 47 16.90 13.79 -2.07
N ALA A 48 18.10 13.28 -2.36
CA ALA A 48 18.47 11.91 -1.99
C ALA A 48 18.45 11.70 -0.47
N LYS A 49 18.98 12.64 0.32
CA LYS A 49 18.95 12.58 1.80
C LYS A 49 17.53 12.64 2.36
N SER A 50 16.66 13.46 1.77
CA SER A 50 15.25 13.57 2.17
C SER A 50 14.50 12.23 2.09
N LEU A 51 14.84 11.38 1.10
CA LEU A 51 14.27 10.03 0.96
C LEU A 51 14.61 9.08 2.13
N PHE A 52 15.64 9.37 2.90
CA PHE A 52 16.06 8.57 4.06
C PHE A 52 15.79 9.28 5.39
N SER A 53 15.09 10.41 5.36
CA SER A 53 14.68 11.10 6.58
C SER A 53 13.67 10.24 7.37
N PRO A 54 13.69 10.32 8.71
CA PRO A 54 12.66 9.70 9.55
C PRO A 54 11.23 10.12 9.17
N GLU A 55 11.06 11.38 8.75
CA GLU A 55 9.79 11.94 8.29
C GLU A 55 9.27 11.23 7.04
N HIS A 56 10.15 10.94 6.07
CA HIS A 56 9.75 10.19 4.87
C HIS A 56 9.24 8.79 5.20
N LYS A 57 9.91 8.11 6.14
CA LYS A 57 9.46 6.79 6.59
C LYS A 57 8.13 6.88 7.34
N ARG A 58 7.94 7.89 8.19
CA ARG A 58 6.66 8.14 8.88
C ARG A 58 5.54 8.42 7.89
N ASN A 59 5.78 9.23 6.86
CA ASN A 59 4.80 9.53 5.82
C ASN A 59 4.40 8.29 5.01
N LYS A 60 5.35 7.39 4.72
CA LYS A 60 5.04 6.10 4.10
C LYS A 60 4.18 5.22 5.00
N LEU A 61 4.50 5.12 6.29
CA LEU A 61 3.72 4.35 7.26
C LEU A 61 2.29 4.90 7.38
N LYS A 62 2.15 6.22 7.44
CA LYS A 62 0.86 6.90 7.39
C LYS A 62 0.06 6.53 6.15
N LEU A 63 0.67 6.64 4.97
CA LEU A 63 0.00 6.32 3.70
C LEU A 63 -0.48 4.87 3.67
N VAL A 64 0.37 3.93 4.09
CA VAL A 64 0.01 2.51 4.16
C VAL A 64 -1.11 2.29 5.17
N TYR A 65 -0.99 2.82 6.40
CA TYR A 65 -2.00 2.67 7.44
C TYR A 65 -3.37 3.22 7.02
N CYS A 66 -3.41 4.41 6.44
CA CYS A 66 -4.65 5.03 5.95
C CYS A 66 -5.23 4.31 4.72
N SER A 67 -4.43 3.54 3.98
CA SER A 67 -4.91 2.71 2.87
C SER A 67 -5.54 1.38 3.30
N LEU A 68 -5.36 0.99 4.58
CA LEU A 68 -5.92 -0.26 5.11
C LEU A 68 -7.44 -0.17 5.25
N ALA A 69 -8.12 -1.25 4.88
CA ALA A 69 -9.54 -1.43 5.18
C ALA A 69 -9.77 -1.42 6.70
N GLU A 70 -10.97 -1.06 7.14
CA GLU A 70 -11.28 -0.98 8.56
C GLU A 70 -11.03 -2.30 9.29
N GLU A 71 -11.38 -3.44 8.67
CA GLU A 71 -11.13 -4.77 9.23
C GLU A 71 -9.64 -5.06 9.44
N GLN A 72 -8.80 -4.65 8.49
CA GLN A 72 -7.34 -4.77 8.60
C GLN A 72 -6.80 -3.88 9.72
N ARG A 73 -7.35 -2.66 9.89
CA ARG A 73 -7.00 -1.77 11.00
C ARG A 73 -7.43 -2.36 12.34
N ARG A 74 -8.61 -2.97 12.44
CA ARG A 74 -9.08 -3.67 13.65
C ARG A 74 -8.10 -4.78 14.06
N MET A 75 -7.70 -5.62 13.10
CA MET A 75 -6.75 -6.70 13.34
C MET A 75 -5.41 -6.15 13.86
N LEU A 76 -4.87 -5.13 13.20
CA LEU A 76 -3.62 -4.50 13.62
C LEU A 76 -3.72 -3.85 15.01
N CYS A 77 -4.79 -3.10 15.28
CA CYS A 77 -5.03 -2.48 16.59
C CYS A 77 -5.13 -3.54 17.70
N PHE A 78 -5.79 -4.66 17.43
CA PHE A 78 -5.88 -5.78 18.36
C PHE A 78 -4.49 -6.37 18.68
N CYS A 79 -3.69 -6.67 17.64
CA CYS A 79 -2.33 -7.18 17.82
C CYS A 79 -1.40 -6.17 18.52
N ALA A 80 -1.65 -4.88 18.37
CA ALA A 80 -0.92 -3.80 19.04
C ALA A 80 -1.40 -3.53 20.48
N GLY A 81 -2.45 -4.19 20.96
CA GLY A 81 -3.04 -3.92 22.28
C GLY A 81 -3.69 -2.55 22.37
N LEU A 82 -4.15 -1.99 21.24
CA LEU A 82 -4.85 -0.72 21.16
C LEU A 82 -6.36 -0.92 21.30
N LYS A 83 -7.04 0.08 21.85
CA LYS A 83 -8.51 0.07 22.04
C LYS A 83 -9.26 0.26 20.71
N GLN A 84 -10.52 -0.16 20.66
CA GLN A 84 -11.40 -0.03 19.48
C GLN A 84 -11.48 1.41 18.94
N GLN A 85 -11.41 2.43 19.79
CA GLN A 85 -11.42 3.85 19.37
C GLN A 85 -10.30 4.20 18.39
N HIS A 86 -9.16 3.50 18.47
CA HIS A 86 -7.99 3.75 17.62
C HIS A 86 -8.20 3.28 16.18
N VAL A 87 -9.18 2.41 15.93
CA VAL A 87 -9.48 1.88 14.59
C VAL A 87 -9.94 3.00 13.66
N SER A 88 -10.73 3.94 14.20
CA SER A 88 -11.27 5.09 13.47
C SER A 88 -10.34 6.30 13.44
N MET A 89 -9.24 6.29 14.21
CA MET A 89 -8.31 7.43 14.29
C MET A 89 -7.45 7.55 13.03
N SER A 90 -7.06 8.79 12.72
CA SER A 90 -6.04 9.05 11.69
C SER A 90 -4.66 8.67 12.23
N PHE A 91 -3.73 8.34 11.34
CA PHE A 91 -2.37 8.03 11.76
C PHE A 91 -1.66 9.21 12.43
N ASP A 92 -2.07 10.45 12.12
CA ASP A 92 -1.51 11.67 12.73
C ASP A 92 -1.92 11.85 14.20
N ASP A 93 -3.05 11.26 14.59
CA ASP A 93 -3.59 11.39 15.94
C ASP A 93 -2.91 10.44 16.94
N PHE A 94 -2.10 9.50 16.44
CA PHE A 94 -1.34 8.60 17.30
C PHE A 94 -0.16 9.30 17.96
N THR A 95 -0.06 9.08 19.27
CA THR A 95 1.15 9.36 20.04
C THR A 95 2.32 8.50 19.56
N ASN A 96 3.54 8.89 19.92
CA ASN A 96 4.73 8.11 19.61
C ASN A 96 4.69 6.71 20.27
N GLU A 97 4.10 6.61 21.46
CA GLU A 97 3.93 5.34 22.17
C GLU A 97 2.95 4.41 21.43
N GLU A 98 1.82 4.93 20.97
CA GLU A 98 0.86 4.15 20.18
C GLU A 98 1.45 3.72 18.84
N THR A 99 2.21 4.60 18.19
CA THR A 99 2.94 4.26 16.96
C THR A 99 3.95 3.13 17.20
N ALA A 100 4.65 3.14 18.34
CA ALA A 100 5.55 2.05 18.73
C ALA A 100 4.79 0.73 18.96
N LYS A 101 3.60 0.79 19.57
CA LYS A 101 2.71 -0.38 19.73
C LYS A 101 2.24 -0.92 18.38
N ILE A 102 1.86 -0.05 17.44
CA ILE A 102 1.51 -0.45 16.06
C ILE A 102 2.69 -1.19 15.40
N ALA A 103 3.91 -0.66 15.54
CA ALA A 103 5.10 -1.31 15.00
C ALA A 103 5.36 -2.68 15.66
N ALA A 104 5.12 -2.83 16.96
CA ALA A 104 5.20 -4.12 17.66
C ALA A 104 4.13 -5.11 17.17
N GLY A 105 2.88 -4.66 16.97
CA GLY A 105 1.81 -5.47 16.41
C GLY A 105 2.11 -5.98 15.01
N LEU A 106 2.66 -5.13 14.13
CA LEU A 106 3.12 -5.53 12.79
C LEU A 106 4.20 -6.61 12.84
N LYS A 107 5.20 -6.46 13.73
CA LYS A 107 6.26 -7.46 13.89
C LYS A 107 5.71 -8.80 14.39
N MET A 108 4.75 -8.76 15.31
CA MET A 108 4.09 -9.98 15.80
C MET A 108 3.36 -10.71 14.68
N MET A 109 2.54 -9.99 13.90
CA MET A 109 1.83 -10.58 12.75
C MET A 109 2.80 -11.15 11.72
N ALA A 110 3.87 -10.42 11.39
CA ALA A 110 4.92 -10.90 10.49
C ALA A 110 5.55 -12.20 11.01
N GLY A 111 5.85 -12.28 12.31
CA GLY A 111 6.39 -13.50 12.92
C GLY A 111 5.45 -14.71 12.80
N VAL A 112 4.14 -14.52 12.95
CA VAL A 112 3.14 -15.56 12.74
C VAL A 112 3.14 -16.03 11.29
N VAL A 113 3.07 -15.09 10.34
CA VAL A 113 3.07 -15.40 8.90
C VAL A 113 4.34 -16.14 8.50
N THR A 114 5.51 -15.63 8.87
CA THR A 114 6.81 -16.27 8.59
C THR A 114 6.89 -17.68 9.16
N ARG A 115 6.33 -17.94 10.35
CA ARG A 115 6.31 -19.29 10.91
C ARG A 115 5.48 -20.26 10.08
N PHE A 116 4.31 -19.83 9.60
CA PHE A 116 3.50 -20.64 8.69
C PHE A 116 4.21 -20.85 7.35
N GLU A 117 4.76 -19.79 6.77
CA GLU A 117 5.50 -19.86 5.50
C GLU A 117 6.65 -20.87 5.55
N ASN A 118 7.40 -20.87 6.65
CA ASN A 118 8.54 -21.77 6.84
C ASN A 118 8.13 -23.23 7.07
N MET A 119 7.00 -23.49 7.72
CA MET A 119 6.62 -24.84 8.16
C MET A 119 5.62 -25.52 7.23
N ALA A 120 4.68 -24.76 6.66
CA ALA A 120 3.58 -25.26 5.83
C ALA A 120 3.70 -24.80 4.35
N GLY A 121 4.69 -23.99 4.02
CA GLY A 121 4.84 -23.36 2.71
C GLY A 121 4.04 -22.05 2.60
N PRO A 122 4.02 -21.42 1.41
CA PRO A 122 3.44 -20.09 1.21
C PRO A 122 2.01 -19.99 1.73
N VAL A 123 1.75 -19.03 2.62
CA VAL A 123 0.41 -18.82 3.21
C VAL A 123 -0.66 -18.52 2.15
N SER A 124 -0.27 -17.93 1.02
CA SER A 124 -1.14 -17.68 -0.14
C SER A 124 -1.67 -18.96 -0.81
N HIS A 125 -1.03 -20.10 -0.58
CA HIS A 125 -1.41 -21.40 -1.17
C HIS A 125 -2.17 -22.30 -0.19
N LEU A 126 -2.45 -21.82 1.03
CA LEU A 126 -3.21 -22.58 2.03
C LEU A 126 -4.64 -22.84 1.51
N LYS A 127 -5.00 -24.12 1.42
CA LYS A 127 -6.34 -24.55 1.03
C LYS A 127 -7.12 -24.93 2.28
N PRO A 128 -8.44 -24.64 2.37
CA PRO A 128 -9.26 -25.07 3.50
C PRO A 128 -9.19 -26.59 3.74
N ALA A 129 -9.09 -27.38 2.66
CA ALA A 129 -8.93 -28.84 2.73
C ALA A 129 -7.67 -29.30 3.49
N SER A 130 -6.64 -28.44 3.63
CA SER A 130 -5.44 -28.76 4.41
C SER A 130 -5.67 -28.74 5.93
N PHE A 131 -6.82 -28.21 6.40
CA PHE A 131 -7.15 -28.08 7.82
C PHE A 131 -8.18 -29.10 8.32
N TYR A 132 -8.94 -29.72 7.42
CA TYR A 132 -9.92 -30.74 7.76
C TYR A 132 -9.34 -32.11 7.40
N ARG A 133 -9.26 -33.01 8.39
CA ARG A 133 -8.86 -34.41 8.21
C ARG A 133 -10.10 -35.29 8.18
#